data_AF-A0AA35XKD2-F1
#
_entry.id   AF-A0AA35XKD2-F1
#
_cell.length_a   1.000
_cell.length_b   1.000
_cell.length_c   1.000
_cell.angle_alpha   90.00
_cell.angle_beta   90.00
_cell.angle_gamma   90.00
#
_symmetry.space_group_name_H-M   'P 1'
#
loop_
_entity.id
_entity.type
_entity.pdbx_description
1 polymer ?
#
loop_
_entity_poly.entity_id
_entity_poly.type
_entity_poly.pdbx_seq_one_letter_code
_entity_poly.pdbx_strand_id
1 'polypeptide(L)'
;TVKNLVSKVSLLLVPGHTPSHPACSCKEILQLAPQSPSGLYWISGTDNKPKHMYCDMERSCNGVAGGWMRLASIDMTKTGSTCPSGLRTLTSPRRLCAKNIDVGVCSSVVLPVQGVEYSRVCGKIIGYQQGSPDAFRPTISHNIDSNYVDGISLTHGKSPRQHI
;
A
#
# COMPACT_ATOMS: atom_id res chain seq x y z
N THR A 1 26.75 3.79 -30.17
CA THR A 1 25.86 2.77 -30.75
C THR A 1 26.00 1.38 -30.11
N VAL A 2 27.17 0.97 -29.59
CA VAL A 2 27.33 -0.32 -28.87
C VAL A 2 26.93 -0.26 -27.38
N LYS A 3 27.27 0.82 -26.65
CA LYS A 3 26.88 1.01 -25.23
C LYS A 3 25.36 0.96 -24.99
N ASN A 4 24.57 1.52 -25.91
CA ASN A 4 23.10 1.49 -25.85
C ASN A 4 22.52 0.09 -26.07
N LEU A 5 23.17 -0.75 -26.90
CA LEU A 5 22.74 -2.12 -27.10
C LEU A 5 23.05 -2.96 -25.85
N VAL A 6 24.25 -2.83 -25.28
CA VAL A 6 24.64 -3.55 -24.05
C VAL A 6 23.75 -3.14 -22.86
N SER A 7 23.41 -1.85 -22.73
CA SER A 7 22.47 -1.37 -21.71
C SER A 7 21.05 -1.93 -21.89
N LYS A 8 20.52 -1.95 -23.13
CA LYS A 8 19.20 -2.54 -23.42
C LYS A 8 19.16 -4.05 -23.19
N VAL A 9 20.23 -4.77 -23.53
CA VAL A 9 20.35 -6.22 -23.30
C VAL A 9 20.49 -6.52 -21.80
N SER A 10 21.21 -5.68 -21.05
CA SER A 10 21.32 -5.82 -19.58
C SER A 10 19.97 -5.59 -18.89
N LEU A 11 19.14 -4.66 -19.36
CA LEU A 11 17.78 -4.44 -18.84
C LEU A 11 16.83 -5.62 -19.12
N LEU A 12 17.00 -6.34 -20.24
CA LEU A 12 16.19 -7.52 -20.57
C LEU A 12 16.50 -8.73 -19.67
N LEU A 13 17.64 -8.73 -18.99
CA LEU A 13 18.01 -9.74 -17.99
C LEU A 13 17.50 -9.41 -16.59
N VAL A 14 17.03 -8.18 -16.36
CA VAL A 14 16.49 -7.75 -15.07
C VAL A 14 15.00 -8.13 -15.04
N PRO A 15 14.55 -8.87 -14.02
CA PRO A 15 13.14 -9.21 -13.91
C PRO A 15 12.28 -7.98 -13.68
N GLY A 16 11.02 -8.05 -14.11
CA GLY A 16 10.01 -7.02 -13.91
C GLY A 16 9.81 -6.05 -15.08
N HIS A 17 10.59 -6.14 -16.15
CA HIS A 17 10.37 -5.34 -17.36
C HIS A 17 9.34 -5.94 -18.33
N THR A 18 9.10 -7.25 -18.26
CA THR A 18 8.13 -7.94 -19.12
C THR A 18 7.23 -8.87 -18.29
N PRO A 19 6.01 -9.16 -18.76
CA PRO A 19 5.14 -10.12 -18.07
C PRO A 19 5.67 -11.56 -18.17
N SER A 20 6.48 -11.91 -19.17
CA SER A 20 7.11 -13.23 -19.28
C SER A 20 8.29 -13.42 -18.33
N HIS A 21 8.81 -12.34 -17.76
CA HIS A 21 9.92 -12.35 -16.81
C HIS A 21 9.63 -11.37 -15.64
N PRO A 22 8.61 -11.65 -14.81
CA PRO A 22 8.24 -10.80 -13.69
C PRO A 22 9.27 -10.90 -12.55
N ALA A 23 9.38 -9.84 -11.75
CA ALA A 23 10.16 -9.87 -10.51
C ALA A 23 9.32 -10.37 -9.34
N CYS A 24 9.96 -10.96 -8.34
CA CYS A 24 9.33 -11.33 -7.08
C CYS A 24 8.97 -10.10 -6.23
N SER A 25 9.72 -9.00 -6.35
CA SER A 25 9.43 -7.75 -5.62
C SER A 25 10.11 -6.53 -6.23
N CYS A 26 9.64 -5.33 -5.90
CA CYS A 26 10.33 -4.09 -6.24
C CYS A 26 11.75 -4.01 -5.65
N LYS A 27 11.98 -4.64 -4.49
CA LYS A 27 13.29 -4.72 -3.85
C LYS A 27 14.29 -5.51 -4.70
N GLU A 28 13.87 -6.64 -5.25
CA GLU A 28 14.71 -7.46 -6.14
C GLU A 28 15.17 -6.65 -7.36
N ILE A 29 14.24 -5.95 -8.01
CA ILE A 29 14.54 -5.10 -9.18
C ILE A 29 15.63 -4.09 -8.82
N LEU A 30 15.46 -3.37 -7.70
CA LEU A 30 16.43 -2.36 -7.29
C LEU A 30 17.79 -2.97 -6.90
N GLN A 31 17.82 -4.17 -6.32
CA GLN A 31 19.06 -4.86 -5.98
C GLN A 31 19.84 -5.31 -7.22
N LEU A 32 19.15 -5.82 -8.24
CA LEU A 32 19.77 -6.29 -9.49
C LEU A 32 20.13 -5.12 -10.42
N ALA A 33 19.34 -4.04 -10.38
CA ALA A 33 19.57 -2.84 -11.18
C ALA A 33 19.38 -1.57 -10.33
N PRO A 34 20.42 -1.13 -9.61
CA PRO A 34 20.35 0.03 -8.72
C PRO A 34 20.01 1.37 -9.39
N GLN A 35 20.13 1.45 -10.72
CA GLN A 35 19.79 2.63 -11.52
C GLN A 35 18.34 2.60 -12.03
N SER A 36 17.53 1.63 -11.58
CA SER A 36 16.13 1.51 -12.00
C SER A 36 15.32 2.72 -11.53
N PRO A 37 14.61 3.43 -12.42
CA PRO A 37 13.79 4.57 -12.02
C PRO A 37 12.51 4.10 -11.32
N SER A 38 11.89 4.99 -10.54
CA SER A 38 10.54 4.75 -10.02
C SER A 38 9.54 4.60 -11.18
N GLY A 39 8.66 3.60 -11.13
CA GLY A 39 7.83 3.26 -12.29
C GLY A 39 6.95 2.03 -12.09
N LEU A 40 6.25 1.63 -13.15
CA LEU A 40 5.48 0.39 -13.16
C LEU A 40 6.36 -0.77 -13.63
N TYR A 41 6.28 -1.88 -12.88
CA TYR A 41 7.03 -3.11 -13.14
C TYR A 41 6.11 -4.32 -12.99
N TRP A 42 6.45 -5.41 -13.67
CA TRP A 42 5.77 -6.69 -13.59
C TRP A 42 6.22 -7.47 -12.37
N ILE A 43 5.32 -7.67 -11.41
CA ILE A 43 5.57 -8.43 -10.19
C ILE A 43 4.82 -9.75 -10.23
N SER A 44 5.46 -10.83 -9.80
CA SER A 44 4.85 -12.15 -9.65
C SER A 44 3.65 -12.07 -8.72
N GLY A 45 2.49 -12.53 -9.19
CA GLY A 45 1.25 -12.59 -8.40
C GLY A 45 0.94 -14.01 -7.90
N THR A 46 0.07 -14.12 -6.89
CA THR A 46 -0.35 -15.39 -6.28
C THR A 46 -0.97 -16.41 -7.24
N ASP A 47 -1.48 -15.95 -8.39
CA ASP A 47 -2.24 -16.78 -9.33
C ASP A 47 -1.41 -17.18 -10.57
N ASN A 48 -0.07 -17.18 -10.45
CA ASN A 48 0.87 -17.28 -11.59
C ASN A 48 0.63 -16.23 -12.70
N LYS A 49 -0.07 -15.14 -12.35
CA LYS A 49 -0.38 -14.03 -13.25
C LYS A 49 0.39 -12.79 -12.79
N PRO A 50 1.39 -12.34 -13.56
CA PRO A 50 2.09 -11.09 -13.31
C PRO A 50 1.13 -9.92 -13.13
N LYS A 51 1.41 -9.06 -12.16
CA LYS A 51 0.67 -7.85 -11.87
C LYS A 51 1.55 -6.64 -12.13
N HIS A 52 0.97 -5.60 -12.70
CA HIS A 52 1.69 -4.35 -12.94
C HIS A 52 1.61 -3.49 -11.68
N MET A 53 2.71 -3.45 -10.93
CA MET A 53 2.79 -2.76 -9.64
C MET A 53 3.73 -1.56 -9.76
N TYR A 54 3.43 -0.49 -9.04
CA TYR A 54 4.33 0.66 -9.00
C TYR A 54 5.42 0.42 -7.96
N CYS A 55 6.67 0.52 -8.39
CA CYS A 55 7.85 0.49 -7.55
C CYS A 55 8.40 1.90 -7.38
N ASP A 56 8.49 2.35 -6.14
CA ASP A 56 9.18 3.57 -5.75
C ASP A 56 10.63 3.20 -5.42
N MET A 57 11.54 3.58 -6.32
CA MET A 57 12.96 3.21 -6.26
C MET A 57 13.80 4.25 -5.51
N GLU A 58 13.19 5.36 -5.10
CA GLU A 58 13.90 6.53 -4.56
C GLU A 58 13.52 6.82 -3.11
N ARG A 59 12.27 6.56 -2.70
CA ARG A 59 11.80 6.88 -1.35
C ARG A 59 12.63 6.19 -0.29
N SER A 60 13.05 6.97 0.70
CA SER A 60 13.62 6.46 1.95
C SER A 60 12.57 6.47 3.05
N CYS A 61 12.49 5.38 3.81
CA CYS A 61 11.59 5.26 4.94
C CYS A 61 12.24 4.44 6.06
N ASN A 62 12.39 5.05 7.24
CA ASN A 62 13.01 4.43 8.41
C ASN A 62 14.34 3.71 8.09
N GLY A 63 15.22 4.40 7.34
CA GLY A 63 16.55 3.91 6.96
C GLY A 63 16.58 2.89 5.82
N VAL A 64 15.45 2.58 5.18
CA VAL A 64 15.39 1.71 3.98
C VAL A 64 15.08 2.56 2.75
N ALA A 65 16.02 2.60 1.81
CA ALA A 65 15.94 3.37 0.58
C ALA A 65 15.48 2.50 -0.60
N GLY A 66 14.48 2.99 -1.34
CA GLY A 66 14.00 2.42 -2.59
C GLY A 66 13.42 1.00 -2.48
N GLY A 67 13.01 0.46 -3.63
CA GLY A 67 12.49 -0.90 -3.73
C GLY A 67 11.12 -1.07 -3.08
N TRP A 68 10.38 0.03 -2.88
CA TRP A 68 9.08 0.01 -2.22
C TRP A 68 7.97 -0.29 -3.21
N MET A 69 7.20 -1.36 -2.96
CA MET A 69 6.00 -1.66 -3.73
C MET A 69 4.80 -0.85 -3.23
N ARG A 70 4.19 -0.06 -4.10
CA ARG A 70 3.02 0.75 -3.73
C ARG A 70 1.76 -0.10 -3.66
N LEU A 71 1.19 -0.21 -2.46
CA LEU A 71 -0.07 -0.94 -2.22
C LEU A 71 -1.31 -0.08 -2.45
N ALA A 72 -1.26 1.21 -2.12
CA ALA A 72 -2.37 2.13 -2.27
C ALA A 72 -1.89 3.57 -2.50
N SER A 73 -2.74 4.37 -3.14
CA SER A 73 -2.58 5.81 -3.28
C SER A 73 -3.96 6.43 -3.36
N ILE A 74 -4.51 6.81 -2.21
CA ILE A 74 -5.86 7.39 -2.10
C ILE A 74 -5.69 8.86 -1.75
N ASP A 75 -5.96 9.73 -2.71
CA ASP A 75 -5.90 11.18 -2.53
C ASP A 75 -7.27 11.78 -2.85
N MET A 76 -8.09 11.93 -1.82
CA MET A 76 -9.45 12.46 -1.96
C MET A 76 -9.50 13.96 -2.22
N THR A 77 -8.36 14.67 -2.18
CA THR A 77 -8.29 16.09 -2.56
C THR A 77 -8.37 16.28 -4.08
N LYS A 78 -7.98 15.26 -4.85
CA LYS A 78 -8.04 15.28 -6.32
C LYS A 78 -9.43 14.98 -6.84
N THR A 79 -9.88 15.77 -7.81
CA THR A 79 -11.12 15.53 -8.56
C THR A 79 -11.01 14.18 -9.29
N GLY A 80 -12.02 13.32 -9.13
CA GLY A 80 -12.06 11.98 -9.74
C GLY A 80 -11.57 10.81 -8.87
N SER A 81 -10.84 11.03 -7.77
CA SER A 81 -10.43 9.94 -6.87
C SER A 81 -11.64 9.26 -6.21
N THR A 82 -11.76 7.94 -6.27
CA THR A 82 -12.86 7.23 -5.60
C THR A 82 -12.38 6.55 -4.32
N CYS A 83 -13.28 6.45 -3.34
CA CYS A 83 -12.99 5.63 -2.17
C CYS A 83 -12.93 4.15 -2.55
N PRO A 84 -12.03 3.36 -1.96
CA PRO A 84 -12.00 1.91 -2.20
C PRO A 84 -13.30 1.24 -1.75
N SER A 85 -13.61 0.11 -2.37
CA SER A 85 -14.75 -0.73 -2.00
C SER A 85 -14.72 -1.09 -0.52
N GLY A 86 -15.83 -0.82 0.18
CA GLY A 86 -15.93 -0.97 1.64
C GLY A 86 -15.90 0.36 2.40
N LEU A 87 -15.59 1.47 1.71
CA LEU A 87 -15.70 2.83 2.25
C LEU A 87 -16.59 3.69 1.34
N ARG A 88 -17.18 4.74 1.93
CA ARG A 88 -18.03 5.70 1.20
C ARG A 88 -17.31 7.04 1.07
N THR A 89 -17.64 7.77 0.01
CA THR A 89 -17.18 9.14 -0.16
C THR A 89 -18.07 10.07 0.65
N LEU A 90 -17.46 10.85 1.54
CA LEU A 90 -18.06 12.06 2.11
C LEU A 90 -17.57 13.26 1.31
N THR A 91 -18.41 14.28 1.14
CA THR A 91 -18.08 15.51 0.41
C THR A 91 -18.12 16.76 1.29
N SER A 92 -18.84 16.72 2.42
CA SER A 92 -18.96 17.81 3.38
C SER A 92 -18.58 17.32 4.79
N PRO A 93 -17.82 18.09 5.59
CA PRO A 93 -17.23 19.41 5.29
C PRO A 93 -16.01 19.34 4.37
N ARG A 94 -15.49 18.14 4.09
CA ARG A 94 -14.37 17.90 3.19
C ARG A 94 -14.55 16.58 2.46
N ARG A 95 -13.99 16.49 1.26
CA ARG A 95 -13.95 15.25 0.49
C ARG A 95 -12.99 14.23 1.10
N LEU A 96 -13.50 13.10 1.59
CA LEU A 96 -12.73 12.04 2.25
C LEU A 96 -13.41 10.68 2.15
N CYS A 97 -12.71 9.63 2.57
CA CYS A 97 -13.29 8.29 2.71
C CYS A 97 -13.69 8.03 4.16
N ALA A 98 -14.93 7.57 4.36
CA ALA A 98 -15.48 7.25 5.66
C ALA A 98 -16.04 5.83 5.68
N LYS A 99 -16.34 5.35 6.90
CA LYS A 99 -17.03 4.07 7.10
C LYS A 99 -18.37 4.04 6.36
N ASN A 100 -18.74 2.86 5.86
CA ASN A 100 -19.96 2.69 5.07
C ASN A 100 -21.26 2.80 5.88
N ILE A 101 -21.18 2.64 7.21
CA ILE A 101 -22.36 2.60 8.10
C ILE A 101 -22.10 3.51 9.30
N ASP A 102 -23.10 4.28 9.71
CA ASP A 102 -23.02 5.22 10.84
C ASP A 102 -23.29 4.56 12.21
N VAL A 103 -23.03 3.26 12.34
CA VAL A 103 -23.12 2.52 13.61
C VAL A 103 -21.73 2.17 14.16
N GLY A 104 -21.65 1.63 15.38
CA GLY A 104 -20.43 1.19 16.05
C GLY A 104 -19.83 -0.09 15.47
N VAL A 105 -19.56 -0.11 14.16
CA VAL A 105 -18.91 -1.22 13.45
C VAL A 105 -17.69 -0.73 12.67
N CYS A 106 -16.77 -1.65 12.40
CA CYS A 106 -15.60 -1.39 11.59
C CYS A 106 -15.92 -1.52 10.10
N SER A 107 -15.37 -0.63 9.28
CA SER A 107 -15.27 -0.79 7.83
C SER A 107 -13.79 -0.90 7.46
N SER A 108 -13.42 -1.90 6.67
CA SER A 108 -12.02 -2.15 6.30
C SER A 108 -11.86 -2.44 4.82
N VAL A 109 -10.71 -2.06 4.28
CA VAL A 109 -10.28 -2.37 2.92
C VAL A 109 -9.05 -3.25 3.01
N VAL A 110 -9.01 -4.33 2.23
CA VAL A 110 -7.81 -5.15 2.10
C VAL A 110 -6.93 -4.57 1.00
N LEU A 111 -5.68 -4.27 1.34
CA LEU A 111 -4.66 -3.87 0.38
C LEU A 111 -3.86 -5.12 -0.03
N PRO A 112 -4.05 -5.66 -1.25
CA PRO A 112 -3.46 -6.94 -1.60
C PRO A 112 -1.96 -6.79 -1.87
N VAL A 113 -1.15 -7.55 -1.13
CA VAL A 113 0.32 -7.61 -1.30
C VAL A 113 0.77 -8.52 -2.45
N GLN A 114 -0.17 -9.11 -3.20
CA GLN A 114 0.09 -9.98 -4.35
C GLN A 114 1.00 -11.20 -4.04
N GLY A 115 1.04 -11.65 -2.78
CA GLY A 115 1.90 -12.76 -2.36
C GLY A 115 3.36 -12.37 -2.16
N VAL A 116 3.69 -11.08 -2.24
CA VAL A 116 5.03 -10.57 -1.93
C VAL A 116 5.22 -10.52 -0.43
N GLU A 117 6.22 -11.24 0.05
CA GLU A 117 6.67 -11.17 1.45
C GLU A 117 7.22 -9.78 1.77
N TYR A 118 6.88 -9.26 2.94
CA TYR A 118 7.30 -7.94 3.39
C TYR A 118 7.62 -7.94 4.89
N SER A 119 8.54 -7.08 5.28
CA SER A 119 8.93 -6.89 6.68
C SER A 119 8.60 -5.50 7.22
N ARG A 120 8.19 -4.58 6.34
CA ARG A 120 7.94 -3.18 6.67
C ARG A 120 6.82 -2.63 5.81
N VAL A 121 6.05 -1.72 6.38
CA VAL A 121 5.12 -0.87 5.66
C VAL A 121 5.56 0.58 5.84
N CYS A 122 5.50 1.35 4.77
CA CYS A 122 5.76 2.78 4.79
C CYS A 122 4.59 3.52 4.16
N GLY A 123 4.07 4.53 4.85
CA GLY A 123 2.95 5.30 4.35
C GLY A 123 2.62 6.50 5.21
N LYS A 124 1.64 7.27 4.72
CA LYS A 124 1.06 8.40 5.42
C LYS A 124 -0.46 8.27 5.32
N ILE A 125 -1.12 8.39 6.46
CA ILE A 125 -2.58 8.45 6.56
C ILE A 125 -2.93 9.82 7.16
N ILE A 126 -3.92 10.48 6.59
CA ILE A 126 -4.48 11.72 7.14
C ILE A 126 -5.92 11.42 7.55
N GLY A 127 -6.15 11.29 8.85
CA GLY A 127 -7.47 11.13 9.43
C GLY A 127 -8.07 12.47 9.85
N TYR A 128 -9.40 12.57 9.82
CA TYR A 128 -10.15 13.70 10.35
C TYR A 128 -11.18 13.18 11.34
N GLN A 129 -11.30 13.87 12.47
CA GLN A 129 -12.36 13.60 13.44
C GLN A 129 -13.72 14.04 12.89
N GLN A 130 -14.73 13.20 13.10
CA GLN A 130 -16.13 13.54 12.85
C GLN A 130 -16.94 13.18 14.09
N GLY A 131 -17.70 14.14 14.62
CA GLY A 131 -18.42 13.97 15.88
C GLY A 131 -17.47 13.84 17.08
N SER A 132 -17.78 12.89 17.98
CA SER A 132 -17.09 12.67 19.24
C SER A 132 -16.54 11.23 19.32
N PRO A 133 -15.43 10.90 18.63
CA PRO A 133 -14.78 9.60 18.75
C PRO A 133 -14.22 9.40 20.16
N ASP A 134 -14.39 8.21 20.71
CA ASP A 134 -13.91 7.88 22.06
C ASP A 134 -12.40 7.63 22.10
N ALA A 135 -11.77 7.41 20.93
CA ALA A 135 -10.41 6.86 20.75
C ALA A 135 -10.22 5.51 21.44
N PHE A 136 -10.08 5.52 22.77
CA PHE A 136 -10.08 4.32 23.62
C PHE A 136 -11.23 4.42 24.62
N ARG A 137 -12.17 3.48 24.56
CA ARG A 137 -13.34 3.52 25.46
C ARG A 137 -12.91 3.28 26.92
N PRO A 138 -13.08 4.27 27.83
CA PRO A 138 -12.47 4.23 29.15
C PRO A 138 -12.91 3.06 30.02
N THR A 139 -14.12 2.55 29.81
CA THR A 139 -14.72 1.52 30.67
C THR A 139 -14.38 0.08 30.23
N ILE A 140 -13.65 -0.11 29.13
CA ILE A 140 -13.38 -1.45 28.57
C ILE A 140 -11.87 -1.72 28.54
N SER A 141 -11.12 -0.89 27.81
CA SER A 141 -9.69 -1.07 27.60
C SER A 141 -9.08 0.24 27.09
N HIS A 142 -7.83 0.48 27.49
CA HIS A 142 -7.02 1.62 27.06
C HIS A 142 -5.93 1.20 26.04
N ASN A 143 -6.13 0.10 25.32
CA ASN A 143 -5.20 -0.37 24.31
C ASN A 143 -5.86 -0.49 22.93
N ILE A 144 -5.01 -0.57 21.90
CA ILE A 144 -5.43 -0.60 20.50
C ILE A 144 -6.08 -1.94 20.10
N ASP A 145 -5.83 -3.01 20.86
CA ASP A 145 -6.38 -4.35 20.60
C ASP A 145 -7.84 -4.52 21.11
N SER A 146 -8.41 -3.47 21.70
CA SER A 146 -9.80 -3.45 22.14
C SER A 146 -10.77 -3.56 20.96
N ASN A 147 -11.90 -4.22 21.17
CA ASN A 147 -13.00 -4.26 20.20
C ASN A 147 -13.74 -2.91 20.05
N TYR A 148 -13.38 -1.92 20.89
CA TYR A 148 -13.98 -0.58 20.88
C TYR A 148 -12.87 0.48 20.84
N VAL A 149 -12.32 0.69 19.65
CA VAL A 149 -11.34 1.74 19.33
C VAL A 149 -11.86 2.56 18.16
N ASP A 150 -12.05 3.86 18.36
CA ASP A 150 -12.43 4.78 17.30
C ASP A 150 -11.17 5.36 16.65
N GLY A 151 -10.98 5.07 15.36
CA GLY A 151 -9.86 5.62 14.62
C GLY A 151 -9.58 4.86 13.34
N ILE A 152 -8.37 5.08 12.82
CA ILE A 152 -7.84 4.33 11.68
C ILE A 152 -6.80 3.37 12.21
N SER A 153 -7.00 2.09 11.97
CA SER A 153 -6.04 1.04 12.26
C SER A 153 -5.52 0.43 10.96
N LEU A 154 -4.20 0.29 10.87
CA LEU A 154 -3.55 -0.51 9.85
C LEU A 154 -3.14 -1.84 10.47
N THR A 155 -3.55 -2.94 9.87
CA THR A 155 -3.31 -4.27 10.41
C THR A 155 -2.79 -5.23 9.35
N HIS A 156 -2.05 -6.26 9.77
CA HIS A 156 -1.67 -7.39 8.93
C HIS A 156 -2.12 -8.74 9.53
N GLY A 157 -2.04 -9.80 8.73
CA GLY A 157 -2.50 -11.14 9.12
C GLY A 157 -4.00 -11.35 8.93
N LYS A 158 -4.47 -12.58 9.22
CA LYS A 158 -5.86 -12.99 8.97
C LYS A 158 -6.68 -13.22 10.24
N SER A 159 -6.11 -13.84 11.28
CA SER A 159 -6.78 -14.02 12.58
C SER A 159 -5.82 -14.56 13.67
N PRO A 160 -5.61 -13.85 14.79
CA PRO A 160 -5.97 -12.44 14.97
C PRO A 160 -5.15 -11.56 14.00
N ARG A 161 -5.75 -10.45 13.57
CA ARG A 161 -4.99 -9.40 12.88
C ARG A 161 -4.07 -8.73 13.90
N GLN A 162 -2.90 -8.32 13.46
CA GLN A 162 -1.93 -7.59 14.29
C GLN A 162 -1.84 -6.14 13.81
N HIS A 163 -1.83 -5.20 14.75
CA HIS A 163 -1.63 -3.78 14.45
C HIS A 163 -0.19 -3.53 13.98
N ILE A 164 -0.02 -2.63 13.00
CA ILE A 164 1.28 -2.14 12.50
C ILE A 164 1.69 -0.89 13.26
#